data_AF-A0A535JXN7-F1
#
_entry.id   AF-A0A535JXN7-F1
#
_cell.length_a   1.000
_cell.length_b   1.000
_cell.length_c   1.000
_cell.angle_alpha   90.00
_cell.angle_beta   90.00
_cell.angle_gamma   90.00
#
_symmetry.space_group_name_H-M   'P 1'
#
loop_
_entity.id
_entity.type
_entity.pdbx_description
1 polymer ?
#
loop_
_entity_poly.entity_id
_entity_poly.type
_entity_poly.pdbx_seq_one_letter_code
_entity_poly.pdbx_strand_id
1 'polypeptide(L)'
;MRAPAATASAGLAIVDAPDLDSVERANRVVADALVEAADLGIFVTSAVRYADKVPFDVVQRIAARGLPILIVVNRMPTDESEGRIVLEDLRRVLKDTALRGIEDARVQIVGVAEGRLDPSGERLDPAAAAAVLQRVDELAQDRERRLALARRALEGALAGLGPLLSSVADDVARDATEGEVLRAISKKAYDAELAALFEELRGGTFLRTEVLRHWESYVKADQITRFFSRGLGRIRGTIVTMFRGMPEAPVGVVEKEVTSDVIAVAVSRATEAARRVASEWSTRTGPADQLARDPSLWSASPDLAARIQPRLTDWIGSIATEVQARGAGKRDLAFGVSLGVNALAVAAMVGVFAHTAGVTGTELGIVAATGFLNQKLLQAIFGEAAMREMIAGARERLEALLADEFSKERMRYDRLVTDPVELRTLAEELRAATAGFAG
;
A
#
# COMPACT_ATOMS: atom_id res chain seq x y z
N MET A 1 -6.97 44.36 -0.22
CA MET A 1 -6.87 45.63 -0.97
C MET A 1 -7.31 46.77 -0.05
N ARG A 2 -6.50 47.82 0.18
CA ARG A 2 -6.87 48.96 1.05
C ARG A 2 -7.67 49.97 0.21
N ALA A 3 -8.94 50.21 0.56
CA ALA A 3 -9.62 51.43 0.16
C ALA A 3 -9.13 52.61 1.04
N PRO A 4 -8.97 53.83 0.50
CA PRO A 4 -8.52 54.99 1.28
C PRO A 4 -9.56 55.37 2.34
N ALA A 5 -9.09 55.51 3.58
CA ALA A 5 -9.84 55.69 4.82
C ALA A 5 -10.49 57.08 5.02
N ALA A 6 -10.97 57.74 3.97
CA ALA A 6 -11.53 59.09 4.11
C ALA A 6 -12.99 59.13 4.57
N THR A 7 -13.73 58.02 4.47
CA THR A 7 -15.17 57.95 4.82
C THR A 7 -15.56 56.73 5.65
N ALA A 8 -14.63 55.82 5.96
CA ALA A 8 -14.95 54.64 6.76
C ALA A 8 -14.97 55.00 8.25
N SER A 9 -16.09 54.70 8.92
CA SER A 9 -16.22 54.74 10.37
C SER A 9 -15.09 53.95 11.03
N ALA A 10 -14.49 54.48 12.11
CA ALA A 10 -13.40 53.80 12.81
C ALA A 10 -13.82 52.37 13.22
N GLY A 11 -13.04 51.37 12.79
CA GLY A 11 -13.31 49.95 13.08
C GLY A 11 -14.09 49.18 12.02
N LEU A 12 -14.40 49.78 10.86
CA LEU A 12 -15.00 49.11 9.71
C LEU A 12 -13.95 48.81 8.63
N ALA A 13 -13.97 47.57 8.12
CA ALA A 13 -13.26 47.19 6.90
C ALA A 13 -14.21 46.44 5.97
N ILE A 14 -14.27 46.86 4.71
CA ILE A 14 -14.97 46.12 3.65
C ILE A 14 -13.89 45.44 2.81
N VAL A 15 -14.01 44.12 2.67
CA VAL A 15 -13.08 43.32 1.88
C VAL A 15 -13.87 42.73 0.72
N ASP A 16 -13.48 43.11 -0.49
CA ASP A 16 -13.94 42.44 -1.70
C ASP A 16 -13.26 41.06 -1.77
N ALA A 17 -14.06 40.01 -1.69
CA ALA A 17 -13.57 38.64 -1.68
C ALA A 17 -13.34 38.16 -3.12
N PRO A 18 -12.30 37.33 -3.37
CA PRO A 18 -12.19 36.63 -4.66
C PRO A 18 -13.41 35.73 -4.87
N ASP A 19 -13.72 35.41 -6.12
CA ASP A 19 -14.86 34.56 -6.48
C ASP A 19 -14.91 33.29 -5.61
N LEU A 20 -15.97 33.18 -4.79
CA LEU A 20 -16.14 32.14 -3.77
C LEU A 20 -16.43 30.75 -4.37
N ASP A 21 -16.64 30.68 -5.68
CA ASP A 21 -16.81 29.48 -6.52
C ASP A 21 -15.57 29.18 -7.39
N SER A 22 -14.44 29.86 -7.16
CA SER A 22 -13.21 29.65 -7.94
C SER A 22 -12.69 28.20 -7.86
N VAL A 23 -12.39 27.63 -9.02
CA VAL A 23 -11.72 26.32 -9.16
C VAL A 23 -10.28 26.35 -8.64
N GLU A 24 -9.69 27.54 -8.50
CA GLU A 24 -8.33 27.72 -8.01
C GLU A 24 -8.27 27.56 -6.48
N ARG A 25 -7.41 26.66 -6.01
CA ARG A 25 -7.25 26.36 -4.57
C ARG A 25 -6.82 27.60 -3.77
N ALA A 26 -5.95 28.44 -4.32
CA ALA A 26 -5.45 29.64 -3.63
C ALA A 26 -6.58 30.62 -3.30
N ASN A 27 -7.52 30.83 -4.22
CA ASN A 27 -8.65 31.74 -4.02
C ASN A 27 -9.63 31.21 -2.97
N ARG A 28 -9.88 29.90 -2.94
CA ARG A 28 -10.73 29.27 -1.91
C ARG A 28 -10.17 29.44 -0.50
N VAL A 29 -8.86 29.22 -0.32
CA VAL A 29 -8.22 29.40 0.99
C VAL A 29 -8.35 30.83 1.50
N VAL A 30 -8.16 31.82 0.62
CA VAL A 30 -8.34 33.24 0.97
C VAL A 30 -9.80 33.54 1.30
N ALA A 31 -10.73 33.05 0.50
CA ALA A 31 -12.16 33.22 0.73
C ALA A 31 -12.61 32.61 2.08
N ASP A 32 -12.15 31.41 2.42
CA ASP A 32 -12.49 30.74 3.69
C ASP A 32 -11.95 31.52 4.88
N ALA A 33 -10.70 32.01 4.80
CA ALA A 33 -10.10 32.87 5.82
C ALA A 33 -10.84 34.21 5.99
N LEU A 34 -11.37 34.78 4.90
CA LEU A 34 -12.20 35.99 4.97
C LEU A 34 -13.54 35.72 5.66
N VAL A 35 -14.17 34.58 5.39
CA VAL A 35 -15.40 34.18 6.11
C VAL A 35 -15.12 33.94 7.59
N GLU A 36 -13.93 33.45 7.96
CA GLU A 36 -13.51 33.27 9.36
C GLU A 36 -13.34 34.59 10.12
N ALA A 37 -12.91 35.63 9.43
CA ALA A 37 -12.64 36.94 10.01
C ALA A 37 -13.83 37.93 9.91
N ALA A 38 -14.90 37.55 9.21
CA ALA A 38 -16.01 38.45 8.90
C ALA A 38 -17.09 38.48 10.00
N ASP A 39 -17.58 39.67 10.32
CA ASP A 39 -18.77 39.87 11.17
C ASP A 39 -20.08 39.90 10.36
N LEU A 40 -20.00 40.07 9.04
CA LEU A 40 -21.12 40.18 8.11
C LEU A 40 -20.72 39.68 6.72
N GLY A 41 -21.50 38.75 6.17
CA GLY A 41 -21.37 38.35 4.76
C GLY A 41 -22.25 39.23 3.88
N ILE A 42 -21.68 39.91 2.88
CA ILE A 42 -22.45 40.61 1.85
C ILE A 42 -22.39 39.76 0.57
N PHE A 43 -23.51 39.18 0.19
CA PHE A 43 -23.61 38.34 -0.99
C PHE A 43 -24.31 39.11 -2.11
N VAL A 44 -23.58 39.45 -3.17
CA VAL A 44 -24.11 40.22 -4.30
C VAL A 44 -24.53 39.28 -5.41
N THR A 45 -25.78 39.37 -5.83
CA THR A 45 -26.33 38.69 -7.01
C THR A 45 -27.04 39.71 -7.91
N SER A 46 -27.67 39.26 -9.00
CA SER A 46 -28.46 40.15 -9.87
C SER A 46 -29.87 39.62 -10.10
N ALA A 47 -30.78 40.51 -10.49
CA ALA A 47 -32.17 40.17 -10.81
C ALA A 47 -32.32 39.11 -11.93
N VAL A 48 -31.25 38.79 -12.67
CA VAL A 48 -31.26 37.78 -13.74
C VAL A 48 -30.47 36.50 -13.40
N ARG A 49 -29.65 36.49 -12.33
CA ARG A 49 -28.81 35.35 -11.93
C ARG A 49 -29.06 34.85 -10.51
N TYR A 50 -30.06 35.41 -9.82
CA TYR A 50 -30.38 35.03 -8.45
C TYR A 50 -30.88 33.60 -8.29
N ALA A 51 -31.18 32.89 -9.37
CA ALA A 51 -31.62 31.49 -9.35
C ALA A 51 -30.47 30.49 -9.64
N ASP A 52 -29.25 30.95 -9.88
CA ASP A 52 -28.09 30.09 -10.13
C ASP A 52 -27.70 29.36 -8.84
N LYS A 53 -27.54 28.03 -8.89
CA LYS A 53 -27.34 27.20 -7.68
C LYS A 53 -25.97 27.37 -7.02
N VAL A 54 -24.89 27.45 -7.81
CA VAL A 54 -23.48 27.37 -7.34
C VAL A 54 -23.12 28.48 -6.34
N PRO A 55 -23.50 29.76 -6.55
CA PRO A 55 -23.17 30.84 -5.62
C PRO A 55 -23.79 30.69 -4.21
N PHE A 56 -24.86 29.91 -4.06
CA PHE A 56 -25.59 29.77 -2.78
C PHE A 56 -24.97 28.76 -1.80
N ASP A 57 -24.07 27.89 -2.25
CA ASP A 57 -23.32 27.02 -1.33
C ASP A 57 -22.47 27.84 -0.36
N VAL A 58 -22.04 29.03 -0.78
CA VAL A 58 -21.29 29.98 0.07
C VAL A 58 -22.17 30.58 1.15
N VAL A 59 -23.40 30.96 0.79
CA VAL A 59 -24.41 31.49 1.73
C VAL A 59 -24.68 30.47 2.84
N GLN A 60 -24.79 29.18 2.49
CA GLN A 60 -24.90 28.11 3.47
C GLN A 60 -23.70 28.03 4.41
N ARG A 61 -22.47 28.14 3.90
CA ARG A 61 -21.26 28.12 4.74
C ARG A 61 -21.19 29.29 5.71
N ILE A 62 -21.51 30.51 5.25
CA ILE A 62 -21.56 31.71 6.10
C ILE A 62 -22.64 31.54 7.19
N ALA A 63 -23.81 31.04 6.81
CA ALA A 63 -24.92 30.84 7.74
C ALA A 63 -24.68 29.69 8.74
N ALA A 64 -23.98 28.62 8.34
CA ALA A 64 -23.57 27.53 9.22
C ALA A 64 -22.64 28.02 10.34
N ARG A 65 -21.84 29.05 10.06
CA ARG A 65 -21.05 29.77 11.07
C ARG A 65 -21.87 30.71 11.95
N GLY A 66 -23.18 30.86 11.72
CA GLY A 66 -24.03 31.75 12.51
C GLY A 66 -23.83 33.23 12.23
N LEU A 67 -23.13 33.59 11.15
CA LEU A 67 -22.93 34.97 10.72
C LEU A 67 -24.20 35.51 10.02
N PRO A 68 -24.48 36.82 10.15
CA PRO A 68 -25.54 37.48 9.41
C PRO A 68 -25.16 37.59 7.93
N ILE A 69 -26.17 37.55 7.06
CA ILE A 69 -26.00 37.63 5.61
C ILE A 69 -26.87 38.76 5.06
N LEU A 70 -26.23 39.66 4.30
CA LEU A 70 -26.90 40.68 3.51
C LEU A 70 -26.82 40.29 2.04
N ILE A 71 -27.94 39.86 1.47
CA ILE A 71 -28.07 39.55 0.05
C ILE A 71 -28.44 40.83 -0.69
N VAL A 72 -27.54 41.28 -1.57
CA VAL A 72 -27.76 42.44 -2.43
C VAL A 72 -28.15 41.95 -3.81
N VAL A 73 -29.38 42.24 -4.24
CA VAL A 73 -29.85 41.95 -5.59
C VAL A 73 -29.62 43.19 -6.43
N ASN A 74 -28.56 43.16 -7.24
CA ASN A 74 -28.18 44.25 -8.13
C ASN A 74 -28.99 44.22 -9.44
N ARG A 75 -29.00 45.34 -10.17
CA ARG A 75 -29.73 45.50 -11.44
C ARG A 75 -31.22 45.21 -11.30
N MET A 76 -31.82 45.65 -10.20
CA MET A 76 -33.26 45.53 -10.02
C MET A 76 -34.01 46.40 -11.03
N PRO A 77 -35.18 45.93 -11.52
CA PRO A 77 -36.10 46.76 -12.29
C PRO A 77 -36.40 48.07 -11.57
N THR A 78 -36.50 49.17 -12.32
CA THR A 78 -36.94 50.47 -11.78
C THR A 78 -38.44 50.50 -11.51
N ASP A 79 -39.20 49.65 -12.19
CA ASP A 79 -40.60 49.41 -11.88
C ASP A 79 -40.73 48.64 -10.56
N GLU A 80 -41.44 49.23 -9.60
CA GLU A 80 -41.56 48.69 -8.26
C GLU A 80 -42.30 47.34 -8.24
N SER A 81 -43.26 47.14 -9.16
CA SER A 81 -44.05 45.91 -9.22
C SER A 81 -43.22 44.74 -9.74
N GLU A 82 -42.42 44.97 -10.79
CA GLU A 82 -41.46 43.98 -11.30
C GLU A 82 -40.39 43.66 -10.25
N GLY A 83 -39.89 44.69 -9.54
CA GLY A 83 -38.93 44.49 -8.46
C GLY A 83 -39.45 43.62 -7.32
N ARG A 84 -40.72 43.78 -6.91
CA ARG A 84 -41.34 42.92 -5.89
C ARG A 84 -41.41 41.46 -6.32
N ILE A 85 -41.77 41.20 -7.58
CA ILE A 85 -41.84 39.84 -8.13
C ILE A 85 -40.49 39.13 -8.00
N VAL A 86 -39.40 39.81 -8.39
CA VAL A 86 -38.03 39.26 -8.29
C VAL A 86 -37.65 38.94 -6.84
N LEU A 87 -37.96 39.84 -5.89
CA LEU A 87 -37.65 39.63 -4.47
C LEU A 87 -38.49 38.51 -3.84
N GLU A 88 -39.75 38.36 -4.23
CA GLU A 88 -40.60 37.25 -3.80
C GLU A 88 -40.10 35.91 -4.33
N ASP A 89 -39.71 35.86 -5.61
CA ASP A 89 -39.15 34.67 -6.23
C ASP A 89 -37.83 34.26 -5.56
N LEU A 90 -36.92 35.22 -5.34
CA LEU A 90 -35.68 34.98 -4.61
C LEU A 90 -35.93 34.41 -3.21
N ARG A 91 -36.90 34.96 -2.45
CA ARG A 91 -37.24 34.42 -1.12
C ARG A 91 -37.70 32.96 -1.21
N ARG A 92 -38.47 32.60 -2.25
CA ARG A 92 -38.87 31.22 -2.50
C ARG A 92 -37.66 30.34 -2.81
N VAL A 93 -36.82 30.74 -3.76
CA VAL A 93 -35.59 30.01 -4.13
C VAL A 93 -34.68 29.79 -2.92
N LEU A 94 -34.45 30.83 -2.13
CA LEU A 94 -33.65 30.77 -0.92
C LEU A 94 -34.24 29.79 0.10
N LYS A 95 -35.55 29.84 0.36
CA LYS A 95 -36.21 28.94 1.30
C LYS A 95 -36.10 27.47 0.88
N ASP A 96 -36.19 27.19 -0.41
CA ASP A 96 -36.21 25.83 -0.95
C ASP A 96 -34.80 25.23 -1.10
N THR A 97 -33.76 26.06 -1.18
CA THR A 97 -32.39 25.63 -1.46
C THR A 97 -31.37 26.10 -0.42
N ALA A 98 -31.06 27.39 -0.41
CA ALA A 98 -29.90 27.95 0.29
C ALA A 98 -30.10 28.17 1.79
N LEU A 99 -31.32 28.49 2.22
CA LEU A 99 -31.68 28.82 3.61
C LEU A 99 -32.42 27.69 4.31
N ARG A 100 -32.48 26.49 3.71
CA ARG A 100 -33.13 25.34 4.31
C ARG A 100 -32.41 24.99 5.63
N GLY A 101 -33.11 25.17 6.75
CA GLY A 101 -32.54 24.98 8.10
C GLY A 101 -31.80 26.20 8.67
N ILE A 102 -31.80 27.33 7.97
CA ILE A 102 -31.24 28.60 8.46
C ILE A 102 -32.38 29.46 8.98
N GLU A 103 -32.24 30.01 10.20
CA GLU A 103 -33.21 30.97 10.74
C GLU A 103 -33.33 32.21 9.84
N ASP A 104 -34.54 32.49 9.37
CA ASP A 104 -34.88 33.59 8.45
C ASP A 104 -34.40 34.97 8.98
N ALA A 105 -34.36 35.13 10.30
CA ALA A 105 -33.89 36.33 10.98
C ALA A 105 -32.40 36.70 10.72
N ARG A 106 -31.61 35.79 10.12
CA ARG A 106 -30.19 35.99 9.82
C ARG A 106 -29.92 36.52 8.42
N VAL A 107 -30.93 36.50 7.54
CA VAL A 107 -30.77 36.90 6.15
C VAL A 107 -31.60 38.13 5.86
N GLN A 108 -30.96 39.11 5.25
CA GLN A 108 -31.63 40.32 4.80
C GLN A 108 -31.40 40.48 3.31
N ILE A 109 -32.45 40.88 2.60
CA ILE A 109 -32.42 41.03 1.14
C ILE A 109 -32.64 42.50 0.83
N VAL A 110 -31.71 43.11 0.10
CA VAL A 110 -31.78 44.50 -0.35
C VAL A 110 -31.71 44.52 -1.87
N GLY A 111 -32.75 45.06 -2.50
CA GLY A 111 -32.76 45.33 -3.93
C GLY A 111 -32.06 46.65 -4.23
N VAL A 112 -31.13 46.63 -5.19
CA VAL A 112 -30.43 47.81 -5.69
C VAL A 112 -30.73 47.93 -7.19
N ALA A 113 -31.40 49.02 -7.56
CA ALA A 113 -31.65 49.35 -8.96
C ALA A 113 -30.33 49.60 -9.70
N GLU A 114 -30.36 49.51 -11.03
CA GLU A 114 -29.21 49.94 -11.84
C GLU A 114 -28.98 51.45 -11.64
N GLY A 115 -28.04 51.77 -10.76
CA GLY A 115 -27.79 53.13 -10.29
C GLY A 115 -27.16 54.01 -11.36
N ARG A 116 -27.40 55.31 -11.26
CA ARG A 116 -26.67 56.30 -12.07
C ARG A 116 -25.24 56.42 -11.53
N LEU A 117 -24.29 56.69 -12.41
CA LEU A 117 -22.98 57.14 -11.97
C LEU A 117 -23.08 58.57 -11.42
N ASP A 118 -22.22 58.89 -10.47
CA ASP A 118 -22.04 60.25 -9.99
C ASP A 118 -21.53 61.16 -11.14
N PRO A 119 -21.48 62.49 -10.95
CA PRO A 119 -21.02 63.40 -12.00
C PRO A 119 -19.57 63.17 -12.48
N SER A 120 -18.74 62.47 -11.70
CA SER A 120 -17.38 62.10 -12.10
C SER A 120 -17.33 60.89 -13.03
N GLY A 121 -18.38 60.06 -13.01
CA GLY A 121 -18.42 58.80 -13.74
C GLY A 121 -17.60 57.68 -13.10
N GLU A 122 -16.90 57.94 -11.99
CA GLU A 122 -16.01 56.98 -11.35
C GLU A 122 -16.69 56.16 -10.25
N ARG A 123 -17.87 56.60 -9.78
CA ARG A 123 -18.60 55.96 -8.67
C ARG A 123 -20.09 55.91 -8.97
N LEU A 124 -20.78 54.96 -8.33
CA LEU A 124 -22.24 54.99 -8.27
C LEU A 124 -22.70 56.18 -7.43
N ASP A 125 -23.86 56.74 -7.77
CA ASP A 125 -24.56 57.69 -6.91
C ASP A 125 -24.72 57.07 -5.51
N PRO A 126 -24.23 57.74 -4.44
CA PRO A 126 -24.34 57.23 -3.07
C PRO A 126 -25.76 56.85 -2.66
N ALA A 127 -26.78 57.49 -3.23
CA ALA A 127 -28.18 57.16 -2.98
C ALA A 127 -28.53 55.72 -3.41
N ALA A 128 -27.89 55.18 -4.45
CA ALA A 128 -28.15 53.83 -4.94
C ALA A 128 -27.70 52.74 -3.95
N ALA A 129 -26.65 53.00 -3.17
CA ALA A 129 -26.11 52.06 -2.18
C ALA A 129 -26.55 52.38 -0.73
N ALA A 130 -27.39 53.41 -0.53
CA ALA A 130 -27.72 53.93 0.79
C ALA A 130 -28.28 52.87 1.75
N ALA A 131 -29.16 51.98 1.26
CA ALA A 131 -29.73 50.91 2.08
C ALA A 131 -28.68 49.88 2.55
N VAL A 132 -27.68 49.58 1.71
CA VAL A 132 -26.57 48.68 2.05
C VAL A 132 -25.65 49.36 3.06
N LEU A 133 -25.28 50.62 2.81
CA LEU A 133 -24.39 51.40 3.67
C LEU A 133 -25.00 51.64 5.05
N GLN A 134 -26.27 52.05 5.11
CA GLN A 134 -27.00 52.19 6.38
C GLN A 134 -26.93 50.90 7.19
N ARG A 135 -27.07 49.75 6.53
CA ARG A 135 -27.06 48.47 7.24
C ARG A 135 -25.69 48.10 7.78
N VAL A 136 -24.64 48.39 7.02
CA VAL A 136 -23.25 48.23 7.48
C VAL A 136 -22.98 49.17 8.66
N ASP A 137 -23.44 50.42 8.60
CA ASP A 137 -23.27 51.41 9.66
C ASP A 137 -24.02 51.04 10.95
N GLU A 138 -25.26 50.54 10.84
CA GLU A 138 -26.01 50.03 12.00
C GLU A 138 -25.23 48.94 12.75
N LEU A 139 -24.60 48.03 12.01
CA LEU A 139 -23.77 46.99 12.62
C LEU A 139 -22.46 47.55 13.19
N ALA A 140 -21.84 48.50 12.49
CA ALA A 140 -20.59 49.14 12.91
C ALA A 140 -20.75 50.03 14.15
N GLN A 141 -21.93 50.60 14.38
CA GLN A 141 -22.22 51.45 15.54
C GLN A 141 -22.68 50.65 16.77
N ASP A 142 -23.26 49.47 16.58
CA ASP A 142 -23.79 48.63 17.67
C ASP A 142 -22.75 47.63 18.21
N ARG A 143 -22.03 48.05 19.25
CA ARG A 143 -21.00 47.21 19.91
C ARG A 143 -21.58 45.94 20.52
N GLU A 144 -22.75 46.01 21.15
CA GLU A 144 -23.36 44.84 21.82
C GLU A 144 -23.74 43.78 20.80
N ARG A 145 -24.30 44.21 19.67
CA ARG A 145 -24.64 43.32 18.56
C ARG A 145 -23.40 42.68 17.95
N ARG A 146 -22.30 43.41 17.75
CA ARG A 146 -21.03 42.81 17.27
C ARG A 146 -20.47 41.78 18.25
N LEU A 147 -20.49 42.05 19.56
CA LEU A 147 -20.06 41.07 20.56
C LEU A 147 -20.94 39.82 20.57
N ALA A 148 -22.26 39.98 20.42
CA ALA A 148 -23.18 38.85 20.32
C ALA A 148 -22.93 38.01 19.04
N LEU A 149 -22.63 38.66 17.92
CA LEU A 149 -22.25 37.98 16.67
C LEU A 149 -20.95 37.20 16.81
N ALA A 150 -19.91 37.80 17.40
CA ALA A 150 -18.63 37.12 17.62
C ALA A 150 -18.79 35.85 18.48
N ARG A 151 -19.63 35.91 19.54
CA ARG A 151 -19.95 34.74 20.37
C ARG A 151 -20.68 33.66 19.57
N ARG A 152 -21.71 34.05 18.81
CA ARG A 152 -22.47 33.14 17.96
C ARG A 152 -21.60 32.52 16.86
N ALA A 153 -20.68 33.28 16.29
CA ALA A 153 -19.73 32.81 15.29
C ALA A 153 -18.80 31.74 15.86
N LEU A 154 -18.29 31.96 17.08
CA LEU A 154 -17.52 30.98 17.81
C LEU A 154 -18.33 29.73 18.15
N GLU A 155 -19.56 29.89 18.65
CA GLU A 155 -20.47 28.77 18.92
C GLU A 155 -20.74 27.93 17.65
N GLY A 156 -21.00 28.59 16.51
CA GLY A 156 -21.19 27.92 15.22
C GLY A 156 -19.94 27.19 14.75
N ALA A 157 -18.76 27.79 14.89
CA ALA A 157 -17.49 27.15 14.55
C ALA A 157 -17.21 25.93 15.44
N LEU A 158 -17.48 26.01 16.74
CA LEU A 158 -17.33 24.90 17.69
C LEU A 158 -18.36 23.78 17.40
N ALA A 159 -19.61 24.14 17.12
CA ALA A 159 -20.66 23.19 16.76
C ALA A 159 -20.33 22.43 15.46
N GLY A 160 -19.66 23.09 14.50
CA GLY A 160 -19.21 22.46 13.26
C GLY A 160 -18.04 21.49 13.44
N LEU A 161 -17.25 21.63 14.51
CA LEU A 161 -16.05 20.81 14.72
C LEU A 161 -16.39 19.33 14.99
N GLY A 162 -17.47 19.07 15.74
CA GLY A 162 -17.94 17.71 16.03
C GLY A 162 -18.24 16.89 14.76
N PRO A 163 -19.14 17.36 13.88
CA PRO A 163 -19.42 16.70 12.59
C PRO A 163 -18.18 16.54 11.70
N LEU A 164 -17.30 17.55 11.65
CA LEU A 164 -16.05 17.47 10.87
C LEU A 164 -15.13 16.37 11.38
N LEU A 165 -14.87 16.34 12.69
CA LEU A 165 -14.04 15.29 13.31
C LEU A 165 -14.66 13.91 13.14
N SER A 166 -16.00 13.78 13.22
CA SER A 166 -16.69 12.52 12.94
C SER A 166 -16.48 12.06 11.49
N SER A 167 -16.59 12.98 10.52
CA SER A 167 -16.34 12.67 9.11
C SER A 167 -14.90 12.19 8.89
N VAL A 168 -13.92 12.88 9.49
CA VAL A 168 -12.51 12.47 9.40
C VAL A 168 -12.30 11.10 10.05
N ALA A 169 -12.92 10.84 11.21
CA ALA A 169 -12.83 9.55 11.87
C ALA A 169 -13.42 8.41 11.02
N ASP A 170 -14.50 8.67 10.31
CA ASP A 170 -15.11 7.70 9.40
C ASP A 170 -14.26 7.43 8.16
N ASP A 171 -13.62 8.46 7.60
CA ASP A 171 -12.67 8.30 6.51
C ASP A 171 -11.42 7.51 6.95
N VAL A 172 -10.85 7.84 8.12
CA VAL A 172 -9.71 7.11 8.70
C VAL A 172 -10.07 5.63 8.99
N ALA A 173 -11.27 5.36 9.49
CA ALA A 173 -11.73 3.98 9.72
C ALA A 173 -11.93 3.20 8.40
N ARG A 174 -12.35 3.88 7.33
CA ARG A 174 -12.44 3.31 5.99
C ARG A 174 -11.06 2.96 5.45
N ASP A 175 -10.09 3.87 5.60
CA ASP A 175 -8.70 3.65 5.19
C ASP A 175 -8.05 2.51 5.97
N ALA A 176 -8.34 2.37 7.27
CA ALA A 176 -7.90 1.23 8.06
C ALA A 176 -8.41 -0.10 7.47
N THR A 177 -9.70 -0.15 7.14
CA THR A 177 -10.33 -1.35 6.55
C THR A 177 -9.73 -1.68 5.19
N GLU A 178 -9.52 -0.68 4.33
CA GLU A 178 -8.87 -0.89 3.03
C GLU A 178 -7.42 -1.36 3.22
N GLY A 179 -6.69 -0.82 4.18
CA GLY A 179 -5.34 -1.27 4.52
C GLY A 179 -5.26 -2.75 4.92
N GLU A 180 -6.24 -3.25 5.69
CA GLU A 180 -6.36 -4.68 6.01
C GLU A 180 -6.58 -5.53 4.76
N VAL A 181 -7.45 -5.08 3.86
CA VAL A 181 -7.70 -5.75 2.57
C VAL A 181 -6.43 -5.82 1.74
N LEU A 182 -5.69 -4.70 1.60
CA LEU A 182 -4.45 -4.65 0.83
C LEU A 182 -3.36 -5.58 1.38
N ARG A 183 -3.21 -5.64 2.71
CA ARG A 183 -2.30 -6.58 3.40
C ARG A 183 -2.74 -8.03 3.25
N ALA A 184 -4.05 -8.30 3.23
CA ALA A 184 -4.57 -9.64 3.00
C ALA A 184 -4.30 -10.12 1.56
N ILE A 185 -4.40 -9.22 0.58
CA ILE A 185 -4.05 -9.49 -0.83
C ILE A 185 -2.57 -9.85 -0.96
N SER A 186 -1.67 -9.01 -0.42
CA SER A 186 -0.22 -9.26 -0.47
C SER A 186 0.12 -10.60 0.19
N LYS A 187 -0.41 -10.85 1.39
CA LYS A 187 -0.21 -12.11 2.11
C LYS A 187 -0.69 -13.31 1.32
N LYS A 188 -1.92 -13.28 0.80
CA LYS A 188 -2.51 -14.40 0.06
C LYS A 188 -1.70 -14.74 -1.19
N ALA A 189 -1.28 -13.74 -1.97
CA ALA A 189 -0.51 -13.96 -3.19
C ALA A 189 0.86 -14.57 -2.91
N TYR A 190 1.59 -14.03 -1.93
CA TYR A 190 2.92 -14.53 -1.56
C TYR A 190 2.86 -15.92 -0.91
N ASP A 191 1.90 -16.18 -0.03
CA ASP A 191 1.71 -17.51 0.58
C ASP A 191 1.38 -18.57 -0.49
N ALA A 192 0.54 -18.23 -1.47
CA ALA A 192 0.16 -19.14 -2.55
C ALA A 192 1.34 -19.51 -3.46
N GLU A 193 2.15 -18.53 -3.89
CA GLU A 193 3.31 -18.81 -4.74
C GLU A 193 4.47 -19.45 -3.96
N LEU A 194 4.61 -19.17 -2.66
CA LEU A 194 5.56 -19.88 -1.79
C LEU A 194 5.16 -21.36 -1.64
N ALA A 195 3.87 -21.64 -1.44
CA ALA A 195 3.37 -23.00 -1.41
C ALA A 195 3.60 -23.71 -2.77
N ALA A 196 3.34 -23.02 -3.88
CA ALA A 196 3.60 -23.55 -5.23
C ALA A 196 5.10 -23.82 -5.47
N LEU A 197 5.98 -22.94 -4.99
CA LEU A 197 7.43 -23.14 -5.00
C LEU A 197 7.81 -24.42 -4.25
N PHE A 198 7.28 -24.62 -3.04
CA PHE A 198 7.56 -25.83 -2.27
C PHE A 198 7.04 -27.10 -2.95
N GLU A 199 5.84 -27.06 -3.54
CA GLU A 199 5.32 -28.18 -4.34
C GLU A 199 6.19 -28.48 -5.57
N GLU A 200 6.69 -27.46 -6.26
CA GLU A 200 7.59 -27.62 -7.41
C GLU A 200 8.94 -28.22 -7.01
N LEU A 201 9.52 -27.75 -5.90
CA LEU A 201 10.74 -28.33 -5.32
C LEU A 201 10.53 -29.79 -4.85
N ARG A 202 9.31 -30.14 -4.40
CA ARG A 202 8.92 -31.50 -3.99
C ARG A 202 8.68 -32.46 -5.17
N GLY A 203 8.14 -31.95 -6.27
CA GLY A 203 7.80 -32.71 -7.48
C GLY A 203 9.03 -33.15 -8.28
N GLY A 204 10.10 -32.36 -8.22
CA GLY A 204 11.45 -32.76 -8.64
C GLY A 204 11.60 -33.08 -10.15
N THR A 205 10.66 -32.67 -11.00
CA THR A 205 10.69 -33.00 -12.44
C THR A 205 11.84 -32.32 -13.18
N PHE A 206 12.26 -31.13 -12.73
CA PHE A 206 13.29 -30.31 -13.37
C PHE A 206 14.72 -30.72 -12.94
N LEU A 207 14.97 -30.85 -11.63
CA LEU A 207 16.27 -31.23 -11.08
C LEU A 207 16.66 -32.70 -11.39
N ARG A 208 15.67 -33.58 -11.59
CA ARG A 208 15.89 -35.01 -11.81
C ARG A 208 16.62 -35.30 -13.12
N THR A 209 16.31 -34.61 -14.21
CA THR A 209 16.91 -34.91 -15.53
C THR A 209 18.37 -34.45 -15.60
N GLU A 210 18.68 -33.27 -15.06
CA GLU A 210 20.01 -32.66 -15.19
C GLU A 210 21.01 -33.18 -14.16
N VAL A 211 20.56 -33.42 -12.92
CA VAL A 211 21.40 -34.00 -11.85
C VAL A 211 21.65 -35.50 -12.09
N LEU A 212 20.68 -36.26 -12.62
CA LEU A 212 20.89 -37.67 -12.99
C LEU A 212 21.81 -37.81 -14.21
N ARG A 213 21.70 -36.95 -15.22
CA ARG A 213 22.56 -36.96 -16.42
C ARG A 213 24.05 -36.80 -16.07
N HIS A 214 24.36 -35.99 -15.05
CA HIS A 214 25.74 -35.77 -14.61
C HIS A 214 26.21 -36.76 -13.55
N TRP A 215 25.33 -37.27 -12.69
CA TRP A 215 25.66 -38.45 -11.88
C TRP A 215 25.99 -39.64 -12.77
N GLU A 216 25.25 -39.83 -13.86
CA GLU A 216 25.52 -40.87 -14.87
C GLU A 216 26.84 -40.64 -15.61
N SER A 217 27.22 -39.39 -15.91
CA SER A 217 28.54 -39.09 -16.51
C SER A 217 29.70 -39.31 -15.54
N TYR A 218 29.51 -39.09 -14.23
CA TYR A 218 30.50 -39.38 -13.19
C TYR A 218 30.63 -40.89 -12.93
N VAL A 219 29.52 -41.64 -12.89
CA VAL A 219 29.53 -43.10 -12.73
C VAL A 219 30.06 -43.80 -13.99
N LYS A 220 29.93 -43.18 -15.18
CA LYS A 220 30.56 -43.63 -16.44
C LYS A 220 32.04 -43.21 -16.57
N ALA A 221 32.58 -42.40 -15.65
CA ALA A 221 34.02 -42.16 -15.53
C ALA A 221 34.74 -43.35 -14.86
N ASP A 222 34.69 -44.50 -15.53
CA ASP A 222 35.63 -45.63 -15.56
C ASP A 222 36.28 -46.21 -14.27
N GLN A 223 35.80 -45.91 -13.06
CA GLN A 223 36.43 -46.40 -11.82
C GLN A 223 35.55 -47.27 -10.90
N ILE A 224 34.22 -47.21 -11.00
CA ILE A 224 33.35 -47.92 -10.05
C ILE A 224 33.13 -49.39 -10.49
N THR A 225 32.96 -49.67 -11.78
CA THR A 225 32.66 -51.02 -12.30
C THR A 225 33.82 -52.01 -12.14
N ARG A 226 35.07 -51.56 -12.04
CA ARG A 226 36.25 -52.43 -11.85
C ARG A 226 36.43 -52.93 -10.42
N PHE A 227 35.78 -52.30 -9.44
CA PHE A 227 35.81 -52.74 -8.03
C PHE A 227 34.72 -53.76 -7.70
N PHE A 228 33.61 -53.77 -8.43
CA PHE A 228 32.48 -54.67 -8.15
C PHE A 228 32.62 -56.09 -8.74
N SER A 229 33.55 -56.32 -9.67
CA SER A 229 33.69 -57.62 -10.36
C SER A 229 34.71 -58.60 -9.74
N ARG A 230 35.33 -58.29 -8.59
CA ARG A 230 36.18 -59.25 -7.86
C ARG A 230 35.69 -59.46 -6.45
N GLY A 231 35.20 -60.68 -6.21
CA GLY A 231 34.73 -61.16 -4.92
C GLY A 231 35.78 -61.10 -3.82
N LEU A 232 35.24 -61.10 -2.60
CA LEU A 232 35.91 -61.18 -1.30
C LEU A 232 37.12 -62.13 -1.30
N GLY A 233 38.32 -61.58 -1.08
CA GLY A 233 39.50 -62.40 -0.79
C GLY A 233 40.83 -61.68 -1.01
N ARG A 234 41.39 -61.12 0.08
CA ARG A 234 42.78 -60.68 0.26
C ARG A 234 43.36 -59.72 -0.79
N ILE A 235 43.57 -58.45 -0.40
CA ILE A 235 44.74 -57.69 -0.87
C ILE A 235 45.29 -56.86 0.29
N ARG A 236 46.30 -57.41 0.97
CA ARG A 236 47.07 -56.78 2.04
C ARG A 236 48.40 -56.26 1.49
N GLY A 237 48.32 -55.32 0.55
CA GLY A 237 49.50 -54.66 -0.01
C GLY A 237 49.26 -54.20 -1.43
N THR A 238 48.82 -52.95 -1.60
CA THR A 238 49.07 -52.01 -2.74
C THR A 238 48.12 -50.83 -2.54
N ILE A 239 48.40 -49.95 -1.58
CA ILE A 239 47.58 -48.72 -1.35
C ILE A 239 48.43 -47.43 -1.43
N VAL A 240 49.75 -47.53 -1.56
CA VAL A 240 50.63 -46.34 -1.42
C VAL A 240 50.83 -45.55 -2.73
N THR A 241 50.42 -46.05 -3.90
CA THR A 241 50.67 -45.35 -5.18
C THR A 241 49.47 -44.57 -5.74
N MET A 242 48.33 -44.53 -5.05
CA MET A 242 47.11 -43.88 -5.54
C MET A 242 46.90 -42.44 -5.04
N PHE A 243 47.94 -41.82 -4.47
CA PHE A 243 47.87 -40.49 -3.83
C PHE A 243 48.42 -39.33 -4.68
N ARG A 244 48.79 -39.55 -5.94
CA ARG A 244 49.22 -38.50 -6.86
C ARG A 244 48.45 -38.56 -8.17
N GLY A 245 47.52 -37.61 -8.34
CA GLY A 245 46.95 -37.28 -9.65
C GLY A 245 45.44 -37.51 -9.83
N MET A 246 44.60 -37.27 -8.82
CA MET A 246 43.17 -37.11 -9.10
C MET A 246 42.87 -35.68 -9.58
N PRO A 247 42.06 -35.49 -10.64
CA PRO A 247 41.46 -34.21 -10.97
C PRO A 247 40.57 -33.72 -9.81
N GLU A 248 40.38 -32.40 -9.68
CA GLU A 248 39.40 -31.82 -8.75
C GLU A 248 38.00 -32.43 -8.95
N ALA A 249 37.35 -32.79 -7.85
CA ALA A 249 36.02 -33.39 -7.88
C ALA A 249 34.97 -32.38 -8.40
N PRO A 250 33.97 -32.79 -9.21
CA PRO A 250 33.01 -31.90 -9.90
C PRO A 250 31.91 -31.30 -8.99
N VAL A 251 32.17 -31.18 -7.69
CA VAL A 251 31.19 -30.79 -6.65
C VAL A 251 30.79 -29.32 -6.81
N GLY A 252 31.76 -28.45 -7.10
CA GLY A 252 31.49 -27.02 -7.29
C GLY A 252 30.66 -26.70 -8.53
N VAL A 253 30.58 -27.60 -9.53
CA VAL A 253 29.78 -27.39 -10.74
C VAL A 253 28.31 -27.77 -10.51
N VAL A 254 28.05 -28.93 -9.89
CA VAL A 254 26.69 -29.38 -9.55
C VAL A 254 26.05 -28.46 -8.50
N GLU A 255 26.82 -28.02 -7.50
CA GLU A 255 26.37 -27.05 -6.50
C GLU A 255 25.94 -25.73 -7.12
N LYS A 256 26.73 -25.21 -8.07
CA LYS A 256 26.47 -23.94 -8.75
C LYS A 256 25.22 -24.00 -9.64
N GLU A 257 25.00 -25.11 -10.35
CA GLU A 257 23.85 -25.27 -11.25
C GLU A 257 22.54 -25.52 -10.48
N VAL A 258 22.52 -26.41 -9.49
CA VAL A 258 21.33 -26.62 -8.62
C VAL A 258 20.93 -25.35 -7.89
N THR A 259 21.92 -24.59 -7.40
CA THR A 259 21.68 -23.28 -6.78
C THR A 259 21.06 -22.29 -7.77
N SER A 260 21.57 -22.25 -9.00
CA SER A 260 21.03 -21.38 -10.06
C SER A 260 19.56 -21.71 -10.39
N ASP A 261 19.21 -22.99 -10.45
CA ASP A 261 17.85 -23.43 -10.77
C ASP A 261 16.86 -23.08 -9.65
N VAL A 262 17.21 -23.36 -8.40
CA VAL A 262 16.38 -23.01 -7.24
C VAL A 262 16.19 -21.49 -7.17
N ILE A 263 17.23 -20.70 -7.42
CA ILE A 263 17.14 -19.24 -7.49
C ILE A 263 16.21 -18.81 -8.62
N ALA A 264 16.34 -19.37 -9.82
CA ALA A 264 15.53 -19.00 -10.97
C ALA A 264 14.04 -19.27 -10.71
N VAL A 265 13.70 -20.43 -10.15
CA VAL A 265 12.31 -20.78 -9.81
C VAL A 265 11.80 -19.87 -8.67
N ALA A 266 12.59 -19.62 -7.64
CA ALA A 266 12.20 -18.72 -6.54
C ALA A 266 11.93 -17.28 -7.03
N VAL A 267 12.79 -16.74 -7.91
CA VAL A 267 12.62 -15.42 -8.52
C VAL A 267 11.38 -15.38 -9.42
N SER A 268 11.14 -16.44 -10.19
CA SER A 268 9.95 -16.56 -11.04
C SER A 268 8.66 -16.55 -10.19
N ARG A 269 8.61 -17.36 -9.13
CA ARG A 269 7.48 -17.44 -8.19
C ARG A 269 7.24 -16.14 -7.44
N ALA A 270 8.30 -15.48 -6.96
CA ALA A 270 8.20 -14.17 -6.34
C ALA A 270 7.74 -13.09 -7.33
N THR A 271 8.13 -13.18 -8.60
CA THR A 271 7.65 -12.28 -9.67
C THR A 271 6.17 -12.50 -9.95
N GLU A 272 5.70 -13.74 -9.98
CA GLU A 272 4.28 -14.03 -10.15
C GLU A 272 3.46 -13.55 -8.94
N ALA A 273 3.96 -13.72 -7.72
CA ALA A 273 3.32 -13.16 -6.52
C ALA A 273 3.19 -11.63 -6.64
N ALA A 274 4.28 -10.96 -7.00
CA ALA A 274 4.30 -9.50 -7.21
C ALA A 274 3.29 -9.07 -8.27
N ARG A 275 3.20 -9.78 -9.41
CA ARG A 275 2.21 -9.49 -10.46
C ARG A 275 0.77 -9.65 -9.98
N ARG A 276 0.47 -10.70 -9.23
CA ARG A 276 -0.89 -10.90 -8.67
C ARG A 276 -1.27 -9.75 -7.75
N VAL A 277 -0.37 -9.36 -6.84
CA VAL A 277 -0.60 -8.21 -5.94
C VAL A 277 -0.80 -6.92 -6.74
N ALA A 278 0.13 -6.61 -7.65
CA ALA A 278 0.07 -5.39 -8.46
C ALA A 278 -1.18 -5.35 -9.36
N SER A 279 -1.61 -6.49 -9.91
CA SER A 279 -2.82 -6.58 -10.71
C SER A 279 -4.07 -6.28 -9.87
N GLU A 280 -4.18 -6.81 -8.65
CA GLU A 280 -5.33 -6.53 -7.79
C GLU A 280 -5.32 -5.09 -7.26
N TRP A 281 -4.15 -4.58 -6.88
CA TRP A 281 -3.97 -3.21 -6.41
C TRP A 281 -4.22 -2.16 -7.50
N SER A 282 -3.87 -2.45 -8.76
CA SER A 282 -4.08 -1.50 -9.88
C SER A 282 -5.56 -1.24 -10.19
N THR A 283 -6.48 -2.09 -9.72
CA THR A 283 -7.93 -1.87 -9.82
C THR A 283 -8.50 -0.92 -8.78
N ARG A 284 -7.69 -0.49 -7.80
CA ARG A 284 -8.11 0.33 -6.65
C ARG A 284 -7.52 1.73 -6.73
N THR A 285 -8.37 2.74 -6.53
CA THR A 285 -7.95 4.15 -6.46
C THR A 285 -7.05 4.37 -5.24
N GLY A 286 -5.90 5.03 -5.42
CA GLY A 286 -4.86 5.18 -4.38
C GLY A 286 -3.70 4.20 -4.56
N PRO A 287 -3.86 2.88 -4.29
CA PRO A 287 -2.81 1.89 -4.54
C PRO A 287 -2.32 1.88 -6.00
N ALA A 288 -3.21 2.13 -6.97
CA ALA A 288 -2.82 2.28 -8.38
C ALA A 288 -1.80 3.42 -8.59
N ASP A 289 -1.96 4.55 -7.90
CA ASP A 289 -1.03 5.69 -8.00
C ASP A 289 0.32 5.36 -7.34
N GLN A 290 0.32 4.58 -6.25
CA GLN A 290 1.54 4.11 -5.61
C GLN A 290 2.32 3.15 -6.54
N LEU A 291 1.63 2.21 -7.19
CA LEU A 291 2.24 1.31 -8.19
C LEU A 291 2.79 2.07 -9.39
N ALA A 292 2.11 3.12 -9.84
CA ALA A 292 2.58 3.95 -10.96
C ALA A 292 3.88 4.69 -10.63
N ARG A 293 4.12 5.03 -9.36
CA ARG A 293 5.36 5.69 -8.89
C ARG A 293 6.53 4.72 -8.72
N ASP A 294 6.26 3.44 -8.47
CA ASP A 294 7.28 2.40 -8.33
C ASP A 294 6.98 1.17 -9.20
N PRO A 295 7.37 1.20 -10.50
CA PRO A 295 7.19 0.06 -11.40
C PRO A 295 7.91 -1.23 -10.97
N SER A 296 8.89 -1.15 -10.05
CA SER A 296 9.60 -2.34 -9.57
C SER A 296 8.70 -3.30 -8.79
N LEU A 297 7.53 -2.83 -8.34
CA LEU A 297 6.51 -3.61 -7.65
C LEU A 297 5.72 -4.54 -8.59
N TRP A 298 6.03 -4.59 -9.88
CA TRP A 298 5.44 -5.58 -10.80
C TRP A 298 6.27 -6.87 -10.92
N SER A 299 7.37 -6.97 -10.18
CA SER A 299 8.24 -8.13 -10.18
C SER A 299 8.92 -8.36 -8.83
N ALA A 300 9.62 -9.49 -8.70
CA ALA A 300 10.56 -9.71 -7.61
C ALA A 300 11.61 -8.59 -7.56
N SER A 301 12.15 -8.32 -6.38
CA SER A 301 13.21 -7.32 -6.21
C SER A 301 14.46 -7.73 -7.00
N PRO A 302 15.18 -6.76 -7.60
CA PRO A 302 16.37 -7.06 -8.41
C PRO A 302 17.47 -7.80 -7.65
N ASP A 303 17.52 -7.64 -6.32
CA ASP A 303 18.52 -8.23 -5.45
C ASP A 303 18.10 -9.58 -4.83
N LEU A 304 16.87 -10.06 -5.06
CA LEU A 304 16.39 -11.33 -4.51
C LEU A 304 17.34 -12.50 -4.79
N ALA A 305 17.80 -12.64 -6.05
CA ALA A 305 18.74 -13.68 -6.43
C ALA A 305 20.07 -13.57 -5.65
N ALA A 306 20.59 -12.36 -5.51
CA ALA A 306 21.83 -12.07 -4.79
C ALA A 306 21.70 -12.33 -3.27
N ARG A 307 20.50 -12.18 -2.69
CA ARG A 307 20.23 -12.51 -1.28
C ARG A 307 20.08 -14.02 -1.05
N ILE A 308 19.45 -14.75 -1.97
CA ILE A 308 19.23 -16.20 -1.86
C ILE A 308 20.56 -16.96 -2.03
N GLN A 309 21.39 -16.57 -3.00
CA GLN A 309 22.60 -17.29 -3.39
C GLN A 309 23.55 -17.67 -2.23
N PRO A 310 24.06 -16.74 -1.41
CA PRO A 310 24.98 -17.08 -0.32
C PRO A 310 24.32 -17.99 0.71
N ARG A 311 23.03 -17.79 0.99
CA ARG A 311 22.29 -18.61 1.97
C ARG A 311 22.08 -20.03 1.48
N LEU A 312 21.88 -20.23 0.17
CA LEU A 312 21.83 -21.56 -0.43
C LEU A 312 23.20 -22.25 -0.37
N THR A 313 24.29 -21.55 -0.67
CA THR A 313 25.65 -22.09 -0.51
C THR A 313 25.91 -22.53 0.93
N ASP A 314 25.55 -21.71 1.91
CA ASP A 314 25.67 -22.06 3.34
C ASP A 314 24.81 -23.27 3.71
N TRP A 315 23.59 -23.34 3.17
CA TRP A 315 22.70 -24.48 3.36
C TRP A 315 23.31 -25.77 2.80
N ILE A 316 23.89 -25.74 1.60
CA ILE A 316 24.57 -26.89 0.98
C ILE A 316 25.79 -27.32 1.82
N GLY A 317 26.61 -26.37 2.24
CA GLY A 317 27.76 -26.63 3.11
C GLY A 317 27.37 -27.23 4.46
N SER A 318 26.21 -26.85 5.00
CA SER A 318 25.68 -27.41 6.25
C SER A 318 25.29 -28.88 6.12
N ILE A 319 24.77 -29.31 4.96
CA ILE A 319 24.46 -30.72 4.68
C ILE A 319 25.76 -31.54 4.64
N ALA A 320 26.80 -31.04 3.97
CA ALA A 320 28.10 -31.71 3.91
C ALA A 320 28.72 -31.89 5.30
N THR A 321 28.65 -30.86 6.13
CA THR A 321 29.16 -30.87 7.52
C THR A 321 28.41 -31.89 8.38
N GLU A 322 27.08 -31.94 8.23
CA GLU A 322 26.20 -32.84 8.97
C GLU A 322 26.42 -34.31 8.59
N VAL A 323 26.64 -34.58 7.30
CA VAL A 323 27.05 -35.89 6.78
C VAL A 323 28.40 -36.33 7.37
N GLN A 324 29.39 -35.42 7.43
CA GLN A 324 30.71 -35.72 7.97
C GLN A 324 30.66 -36.04 9.47
N ALA A 325 29.89 -35.26 10.23
CA ALA A 325 29.72 -35.46 11.67
C ALA A 325 29.09 -36.82 12.00
N ARG A 326 28.06 -37.25 11.26
CA ARG A 326 27.40 -38.55 11.47
C ARG A 326 28.22 -39.74 10.95
N GLY A 327 29.08 -39.54 9.94
CA GLY A 327 29.96 -40.58 9.39
C GLY A 327 31.16 -40.94 10.28
N ALA A 328 31.66 -40.00 11.08
CA ALA A 328 32.86 -40.19 11.92
C ALA A 328 32.67 -41.18 13.09
N GLY A 329 31.44 -41.51 13.48
CA GLY A 329 31.13 -42.36 14.63
C GLY A 329 31.29 -43.87 14.44
N LYS A 330 31.39 -44.38 13.20
CA LYS A 330 31.51 -45.82 12.90
C LYS A 330 32.90 -46.16 12.36
N ARG A 331 33.87 -46.32 13.26
CA ARG A 331 35.29 -46.58 12.94
C ARG A 331 35.61 -47.96 12.34
N ASP A 332 34.63 -48.87 12.26
CA ASP A 332 34.87 -50.29 11.89
C ASP A 332 34.59 -50.66 10.42
N LEU A 333 34.29 -49.71 9.54
CA LEU A 333 34.04 -50.01 8.12
C LEU A 333 35.03 -49.29 7.21
N ALA A 334 36.01 -50.07 6.71
CA ALA A 334 37.02 -49.69 5.71
C ALA A 334 36.47 -49.25 4.34
N PHE A 335 35.15 -49.04 4.21
CA PHE A 335 34.47 -48.55 3.01
C PHE A 335 34.36 -47.02 2.94
N GLY A 336 34.48 -46.30 4.06
CA GLY A 336 34.35 -44.84 4.10
C GLY A 336 35.48 -44.05 3.46
N VAL A 337 36.58 -44.71 3.09
CA VAL A 337 37.77 -44.05 2.50
C VAL A 337 37.67 -43.93 0.98
N SER A 338 36.80 -44.71 0.30
CA SER A 338 36.70 -44.71 -1.17
C SER A 338 35.61 -43.81 -1.75
N LEU A 339 34.64 -43.36 -0.94
CA LEU A 339 33.61 -42.38 -1.29
C LEU A 339 33.87 -41.12 -0.46
N GLY A 340 34.50 -40.10 -1.06
CA GLY A 340 34.79 -38.84 -0.35
C GLY A 340 33.52 -38.17 0.18
N VAL A 341 33.65 -37.39 1.27
CA VAL A 341 32.56 -36.66 1.97
C VAL A 341 31.65 -35.90 1.00
N ASN A 342 32.21 -35.37 -0.09
CA ASN A 342 31.46 -34.63 -1.10
C ASN A 342 30.45 -35.48 -1.87
N ALA A 343 30.73 -36.77 -2.13
CA ALA A 343 29.79 -37.66 -2.82
C ALA A 343 28.55 -37.94 -1.95
N LEU A 344 28.74 -38.01 -0.63
CA LEU A 344 27.66 -38.18 0.35
C LEU A 344 26.82 -36.91 0.49
N ALA A 345 27.45 -35.72 0.44
CA ALA A 345 26.75 -34.43 0.43
C ALA A 345 25.88 -34.27 -0.82
N VAL A 346 26.41 -34.61 -2.00
CA VAL A 346 25.64 -34.61 -3.27
C VAL A 346 24.48 -35.59 -3.19
N ALA A 347 24.67 -36.79 -2.64
CA ALA A 347 23.60 -37.78 -2.52
C ALA A 347 22.53 -37.36 -1.49
N ALA A 348 22.91 -36.67 -0.42
CA ALA A 348 21.97 -36.03 0.52
C ALA A 348 21.19 -34.90 -0.13
N MET A 349 21.85 -34.04 -0.92
CA MET A 349 21.21 -32.99 -1.71
C MET A 349 20.20 -33.56 -2.71
N VAL A 350 20.57 -34.61 -3.45
CA VAL A 350 19.63 -35.34 -4.32
C VAL A 350 18.46 -35.90 -3.51
N GLY A 351 18.71 -36.42 -2.31
CA GLY A 351 17.68 -36.90 -1.39
C GLY A 351 16.65 -35.84 -0.99
N VAL A 352 17.06 -34.58 -0.82
CA VAL A 352 16.15 -33.44 -0.55
C VAL A 352 15.16 -33.22 -1.69
N PHE A 353 15.57 -33.43 -2.94
CA PHE A 353 14.75 -33.16 -4.13
C PHE A 353 14.08 -34.40 -4.76
N ALA A 354 14.51 -35.62 -4.42
CA ALA A 354 14.08 -36.84 -5.13
C ALA A 354 12.89 -37.59 -4.50
N HIS A 355 12.52 -37.33 -3.22
CA HIS A 355 11.79 -38.33 -2.42
C HIS A 355 10.27 -38.16 -2.26
N THR A 356 9.54 -37.57 -3.21
CA THR A 356 8.07 -37.35 -3.02
C THR A 356 7.13 -37.65 -4.18
N ALA A 357 7.57 -38.24 -5.28
CA ALA A 357 6.63 -38.86 -6.22
C ALA A 357 6.36 -40.30 -5.72
N GLY A 358 5.18 -40.53 -5.14
CA GLY A 358 4.75 -41.87 -4.76
C GLY A 358 4.96 -42.85 -5.92
N VAL A 359 5.78 -43.87 -5.70
CA VAL A 359 5.96 -45.01 -6.62
C VAL A 359 4.75 -45.93 -6.47
N THR A 360 3.58 -45.39 -6.79
CA THR A 360 2.31 -46.09 -6.85
C THR A 360 1.70 -45.82 -8.23
N GLY A 361 1.91 -46.75 -9.18
CA GLY A 361 1.12 -46.80 -10.41
C GLY A 361 1.90 -46.76 -11.74
N THR A 362 2.34 -47.94 -12.18
CA THR A 362 2.12 -48.48 -13.55
C THR A 362 2.63 -47.80 -14.83
N GLU A 363 3.44 -46.74 -14.83
CA GLU A 363 4.12 -46.30 -16.07
C GLU A 363 5.65 -46.33 -15.94
N LEU A 364 6.21 -47.55 -15.99
CA LEU A 364 7.64 -47.82 -15.90
C LEU A 364 8.18 -48.30 -17.24
N GLY A 365 8.57 -47.34 -18.09
CA GLY A 365 9.34 -47.58 -19.31
C GLY A 365 10.70 -46.88 -19.23
N ILE A 366 11.73 -47.59 -18.79
CA ILE A 366 13.16 -47.34 -19.08
C ILE A 366 13.92 -46.28 -18.23
N VAL A 367 13.28 -45.39 -17.46
CA VAL A 367 14.02 -44.25 -16.81
C VAL A 367 14.42 -44.46 -15.32
N ALA A 368 14.06 -45.59 -14.69
CA ALA A 368 14.20 -45.80 -13.24
C ALA A 368 15.44 -46.60 -12.75
N ALA A 369 16.46 -46.81 -13.58
CA ALA A 369 17.56 -47.73 -13.23
C ALA A 369 18.70 -47.13 -12.36
N THR A 370 18.88 -45.81 -12.32
CA THR A 370 20.05 -45.17 -11.66
C THR A 370 19.77 -44.53 -10.29
N GLY A 371 18.52 -44.12 -10.00
CA GLY A 371 18.14 -43.59 -8.68
C GLY A 371 18.04 -44.67 -7.58
N PHE A 372 17.73 -45.91 -7.95
CA PHE A 372 17.54 -47.02 -7.02
C PHE A 372 18.84 -47.52 -6.38
N LEU A 373 19.98 -47.31 -7.04
CA LEU A 373 21.31 -47.70 -6.54
C LEU A 373 21.85 -46.76 -5.45
N ASN A 374 21.36 -45.51 -5.41
CA ASN A 374 21.83 -44.48 -4.46
C ASN A 374 21.26 -44.69 -3.04
N GLN A 375 20.04 -45.21 -2.96
CA GLN A 375 19.34 -45.46 -1.69
C GLN A 375 19.99 -46.59 -0.89
N LYS A 376 20.40 -47.68 -1.55
CA LYS A 376 21.03 -48.85 -0.90
C LYS A 376 22.43 -48.55 -0.38
N LEU A 377 23.21 -47.71 -1.06
CA LEU A 377 24.58 -47.34 -0.67
C LEU A 377 24.61 -46.40 0.54
N LEU A 378 23.74 -45.39 0.58
CA LEU A 378 23.62 -44.49 1.72
C LEU A 378 22.96 -45.16 2.94
N GLN A 379 21.91 -45.97 2.72
CA GLN A 379 21.26 -46.75 3.78
C GLN A 379 22.22 -47.73 4.45
N ALA A 380 23.13 -48.34 3.68
CA ALA A 380 24.14 -49.27 4.20
C ALA A 380 25.16 -48.59 5.15
N ILE A 381 25.41 -47.29 4.99
CA ILE A 381 26.41 -46.55 5.78
C ILE A 381 25.77 -45.89 7.02
N PHE A 382 24.65 -45.19 6.83
CA PHE A 382 24.05 -44.32 7.86
C PHE A 382 22.86 -44.94 8.59
N GLY A 383 22.17 -45.91 7.99
CA GLY A 383 20.88 -46.40 8.45
C GLY A 383 19.72 -45.55 7.93
N GLU A 384 18.57 -46.19 7.70
CA GLU A 384 17.42 -45.61 7.00
C GLU A 384 16.76 -44.44 7.77
N ALA A 385 16.69 -44.54 9.10
CA ALA A 385 16.10 -43.51 9.95
C ALA A 385 16.94 -42.22 9.96
N ALA A 386 18.26 -42.32 10.12
CA ALA A 386 19.15 -41.18 10.15
C ALA A 386 19.19 -40.40 8.83
N MET A 387 19.10 -41.10 7.69
CA MET A 387 19.01 -40.47 6.38
C MET A 387 17.70 -39.69 6.22
N ARG A 388 16.57 -40.27 6.61
CA ARG A 388 15.27 -39.60 6.55
C ARG A 388 15.24 -38.32 7.39
N GLU A 389 15.77 -38.39 8.61
CA GLU A 389 15.84 -37.25 9.52
C GLU A 389 16.74 -36.13 8.96
N MET A 390 17.90 -36.46 8.43
CA MET A 390 18.80 -35.48 7.80
C MET A 390 18.17 -34.81 6.58
N ILE A 391 17.51 -35.58 5.71
CA ILE A 391 16.79 -35.03 4.54
C ILE A 391 15.66 -34.10 5.02
N ALA A 392 14.88 -34.51 6.02
CA ALA A 392 13.80 -33.70 6.57
C ALA A 392 14.32 -32.37 7.16
N GLY A 393 15.38 -32.42 7.98
CA GLY A 393 15.97 -31.22 8.56
C GLY A 393 16.67 -30.31 7.55
N ALA A 394 17.27 -30.86 6.49
CA ALA A 394 17.79 -30.08 5.37
C ALA A 394 16.65 -29.37 4.63
N ARG A 395 15.55 -30.06 4.36
CA ARG A 395 14.38 -29.48 3.69
C ARG A 395 13.71 -28.39 4.52
N GLU A 396 13.50 -28.60 5.81
CA GLU A 396 12.90 -27.61 6.70
C GLU A 396 13.72 -26.29 6.71
N ARG A 397 15.06 -26.40 6.72
CA ARG A 397 15.95 -25.23 6.61
C ARG A 397 15.84 -24.51 5.27
N LEU A 398 15.70 -25.24 4.16
CA LEU A 398 15.49 -24.66 2.83
C LEU A 398 14.13 -23.94 2.75
N GLU A 399 13.07 -24.58 3.25
CA GLU A 399 11.73 -24.00 3.30
C GLU A 399 11.73 -22.72 4.16
N ALA A 400 12.37 -22.74 5.33
CA ALA A 400 12.50 -21.56 6.20
C ALA A 400 13.29 -20.42 5.54
N LEU A 401 14.38 -20.72 4.82
CA LEU A 401 15.18 -19.75 4.07
C LEU A 401 14.33 -19.04 3.02
N LEU A 402 13.61 -19.80 2.19
CA LEU A 402 12.78 -19.25 1.12
C LEU A 402 11.57 -18.49 1.67
N ALA A 403 10.95 -18.97 2.74
CA ALA A 403 9.86 -18.28 3.42
C ALA A 403 10.28 -16.90 3.95
N ASP A 404 11.49 -16.81 4.52
CA ASP A 404 12.05 -15.53 4.97
C ASP A 404 12.28 -14.54 3.81
N GLU A 405 12.79 -15.01 2.66
CA GLU A 405 12.94 -14.15 1.48
C GLU A 405 11.60 -13.72 0.88
N PHE A 406 10.61 -14.60 0.81
CA PHE A 406 9.26 -14.25 0.35
C PHE A 406 8.56 -13.26 1.30
N SER A 407 8.82 -13.38 2.61
CA SER A 407 8.35 -12.40 3.59
C SER A 407 8.94 -11.00 3.33
N LYS A 408 10.23 -10.92 3.01
CA LYS A 408 10.90 -9.66 2.63
C LYS A 408 10.32 -9.06 1.36
N GLU A 409 10.02 -9.88 0.36
CA GLU A 409 9.35 -9.41 -0.85
C GLU A 409 7.94 -8.87 -0.55
N ARG A 410 7.14 -9.59 0.26
CA ARG A 410 5.82 -9.13 0.69
C ARG A 410 5.89 -7.79 1.43
N MET A 411 6.89 -7.63 2.31
CA MET A 411 7.08 -6.38 3.08
C MET A 411 7.25 -5.13 2.20
N ARG A 412 7.65 -5.28 0.92
CA ARG A 412 7.71 -4.15 -0.03
C ARG A 412 6.32 -3.52 -0.23
N TYR A 413 5.26 -4.33 -0.25
CA TYR A 413 3.88 -3.86 -0.32
C TYR A 413 3.36 -3.41 1.05
N ASP A 414 3.62 -4.18 2.09
CA ASP A 414 3.11 -3.89 3.44
C ASP A 414 3.60 -2.51 3.95
N ARG A 415 4.76 -2.01 3.47
CA ARG A 415 5.29 -0.66 3.78
C ARG A 415 4.56 0.49 3.08
N LEU A 416 3.82 0.21 2.01
CA LEU A 416 3.03 1.22 1.27
C LEU A 416 1.65 1.44 1.90
N VAL A 417 1.28 0.55 2.83
CA VAL A 417 0.01 0.56 3.54
C VAL A 417 0.25 1.05 4.96
N THR A 418 -0.34 2.19 5.33
CA THR A 418 -0.35 2.67 6.71
C THR A 418 -0.88 1.59 7.65
N ASP A 419 -0.38 1.51 8.88
CA ASP A 419 -0.81 0.47 9.83
C ASP A 419 -2.31 0.59 10.13
N PRO A 420 -3.13 -0.42 9.78
CA PRO A 420 -4.56 -0.39 10.05
C PRO A 420 -4.92 -0.29 11.54
N VAL A 421 -4.08 -0.82 12.43
CA VAL A 421 -4.30 -0.78 13.88
C VAL A 421 -4.11 0.64 14.39
N GLU A 422 -3.07 1.34 13.94
CA GLU A 422 -2.84 2.75 14.26
C GLU A 422 -3.97 3.63 13.73
N LEU A 423 -4.42 3.41 12.48
CA LEU A 423 -5.54 4.14 11.91
C LEU A 423 -6.85 3.89 12.67
N ARG A 424 -7.14 2.64 13.05
CA ARG A 424 -8.35 2.33 13.83
C ARG A 424 -8.32 3.00 15.21
N THR A 425 -7.16 2.97 15.87
CA THR A 425 -6.95 3.67 17.14
C THR A 425 -7.18 5.18 16.98
N LEU A 426 -6.60 5.79 15.94
CA LEU A 426 -6.81 7.21 15.64
C LEU A 426 -8.29 7.54 15.38
N ALA A 427 -9.01 6.70 14.65
CA ALA A 427 -10.45 6.89 14.42
C ALA A 427 -11.26 6.82 15.72
N GLU A 428 -10.90 5.92 16.64
CA GLU A 428 -11.53 5.82 17.96
C GLU A 428 -11.22 7.05 18.82
N GLU A 429 -9.97 7.53 18.83
CA GLU A 429 -9.56 8.75 19.53
C GLU A 429 -10.30 9.99 19.01
N LEU A 430 -10.45 10.13 17.69
CA LEU A 430 -11.21 11.22 17.06
C LEU A 430 -12.70 11.16 17.46
N ARG A 431 -13.31 9.97 17.51
CA ARG A 431 -14.70 9.80 17.98
C ARG A 431 -14.85 10.06 19.48
N ALA A 432 -13.85 9.72 20.29
CA ALA A 432 -13.87 10.05 21.70
C ALA A 432 -13.77 11.57 21.92
N ALA A 433 -12.97 12.26 21.11
CA ALA A 433 -12.85 13.72 21.15
C ALA A 433 -14.18 14.41 20.77
N THR A 434 -14.96 13.86 19.82
CA THR A 434 -16.27 14.43 19.46
C THR A 434 -17.31 14.32 20.57
N ALA A 435 -17.27 13.27 21.40
CA ALA A 435 -18.16 13.14 22.54
C ALA A 435 -17.99 14.28 23.56
N GLY A 436 -16.81 14.89 23.65
CA GLY A 436 -16.54 16.05 24.49
C GLY A 436 -17.14 17.37 23.98
N PHE A 437 -17.53 17.45 22.70
CA PHE A 437 -18.20 18.62 22.12
C PHE A 437 -19.74 18.53 22.16
N ALA A 438 -20.28 17.35 22.48
CA ALA A 438 -21.72 17.10 22.51
C ALA A 438 -22.36 17.37 23.89
N GLY A 439 -21.58 17.75 24.90
CA GLY A 439 -22.02 18.18 26.24
C GLY A 439 -21.52 19.58 26.54
#